data_AF-A0A2V6WF66-F1
#
_entry.id   AF-A0A2V6WF66-F1
#
_cell.length_a   1.000
_cell.length_b   1.000
_cell.length_c   1.000
_cell.angle_alpha   90.00
_cell.angle_beta   90.00
_cell.angle_gamma   90.00
#
_symmetry.space_group_name_H-M   'P 1'
#
loop_
_entity.id
_entity.type
_entity.pdbx_description
1 polymer ?
#
loop_
_entity_poly.entity_id
_entity_poly.type
_entity_poly.pdbx_seq_one_letter_code
_entity_poly.pdbx_strand_id
1 'polypeptide(L)' 'MHRVFITGATGFVGRGVAQALRADGHIVRCLVRRGSEPLLKGLGA' A
#
# COMPACT_ATOMS: atom_id res chain seq x y z
N MET A 1 -1.66 16.07 -4.69
CA MET A 1 -2.16 15.10 -3.69
C MET A 1 -3.32 14.32 -4.31
N HIS A 2 -3.20 12.99 -4.42
CA HIS A 2 -4.22 12.12 -5.04
C HIS A 2 -4.63 10.99 -4.09
N ARG A 3 -5.79 10.39 -4.38
CA ARG A 3 -6.26 9.15 -3.73
C ARG A 3 -5.98 7.98 -4.67
N VAL A 4 -5.18 7.03 -4.22
CA VAL A 4 -4.76 5.87 -5.02
C VAL A 4 -5.26 4.58 -4.36
N PHE A 5 -5.95 3.75 -5.14
CA PHE A 5 -6.38 2.42 -4.73
C PHE A 5 -5.43 1.37 -5.32
N ILE A 6 -4.83 0.55 -4.47
CA ILE A 6 -3.83 -0.46 -4.87
C ILE A 6 -4.33 -1.85 -4.51
N THR A 7 -4.41 -2.71 -5.52
CA THR A 7 -4.51 -4.16 -5.34
C THR A 7 -3.12 -4.77 -5.30
N GLY A 8 -2.91 -5.82 -4.49
CA GLY A 8 -1.62 -6.51 -4.44
C GLY A 8 -0.51 -5.71 -3.74
N ALA A 9 -0.87 -4.78 -2.85
CA ALA A 9 0.09 -3.94 -2.12
C ALA A 9 1.05 -4.72 -1.21
N THR A 10 0.75 -5.98 -0.91
CA THR A 10 1.63 -6.88 -0.14
C THR A 10 2.59 -7.69 -1.02
N GLY A 11 2.49 -7.56 -2.36
CA GLY A 11 3.36 -8.24 -3.31
C GLY A 11 4.71 -7.54 -3.49
N PHE A 12 5.61 -8.17 -4.24
CA PHE A 12 6.97 -7.67 -4.49
C PHE A 12 7.00 -6.22 -5.00
N VAL A 13 6.24 -5.94 -6.05
CA VAL A 13 6.14 -4.59 -6.64
C VAL A 13 5.24 -3.69 -5.80
N GLY A 14 4.07 -4.19 -5.42
CA GLY A 14 3.03 -3.40 -4.76
C GLY A 14 3.50 -2.74 -3.47
N ARG A 15 4.36 -3.40 -2.69
CA ARG A 15 4.88 -2.80 -1.44
C ARG A 15 5.71 -1.54 -1.71
N GLY A 16 6.56 -1.57 -2.74
CA GLY A 16 7.44 -0.47 -3.08
C GLY A 16 6.65 0.72 -3.61
N VAL A 17 5.69 0.43 -4.49
CA VAL A 17 4.77 1.44 -5.05
C VAL A 17 3.94 2.11 -3.95
N ALA A 18 3.36 1.33 -3.03
CA ALA A 18 2.55 1.89 -1.95
C ALA A 18 3.37 2.79 -1.01
N GLN A 19 4.62 2.41 -0.70
CA GLN A 19 5.54 3.20 0.12
C GLN A 19 5.96 4.49 -0.58
N ALA A 20 6.33 4.42 -1.86
CA ALA A 20 6.71 5.59 -2.64
C ALA A 20 5.55 6.60 -2.74
N LEU A 21 4.34 6.14 -3.07
CA LEU A 21 3.16 7.00 -3.15
C LEU A 21 2.83 7.66 -1.81
N ARG A 22 3.01 6.96 -0.69
CA ARG A 22 2.86 7.57 0.65
C ARG A 22 3.92 8.63 0.90
N ALA A 23 5.18 8.35 0.58
CA ALA A 23 6.29 9.29 0.75
C ALA A 23 6.09 10.57 -0.07
N ASP A 24 5.51 10.45 -1.27
CA ASP A 24 5.15 11.56 -2.16
C ASP A 24 3.89 12.33 -1.72
N GLY A 25 3.27 11.95 -0.59
CA GLY A 25 2.13 12.65 0.00
C GLY A 25 0.76 12.26 -0.57
N HIS A 26 0.65 11.12 -1.26
CA HIS A 26 -0.65 10.59 -1.70
C HIS A 26 -1.37 9.85 -0.57
N ILE A 27 -2.71 9.82 -0.64
CA ILE A 27 -3.53 8.95 0.21
C ILE A 27 -3.65 7.60 -0.49
N VAL A 28 -3.12 6.55 0.14
CA VAL A 28 -3.14 5.19 -0.40
C VAL A 28 -4.14 4.33 0.35
N ARG A 29 -4.99 3.62 -0.39
CA ARG A 29 -5.87 2.57 0.15
C ARG A 29 -5.54 1.25 -0.53
N CYS A 30 -5.27 0.23 0.27
CA CYS A 30 -4.85 -1.08 -0.22
C CYS A 30 -5.98 -2.10 -0.04
N LEU A 31 -6.27 -2.88 -1.08
CA LEU A 31 -7.01 -4.13 -0.93
C LEU A 31 -6.04 -5.25 -0.63
N VAL A 32 -6.18 -5.86 0.54
CA VAL A 32 -5.32 -6.94 1.02
C VAL A 32 -6.14 -8.23 1.09
N ARG A 33 -5.56 -9.34 0.60
CA ARG A 33 -6.18 -10.67 0.76
C ARG A 33 -6.16 -11.08 2.23
N ARG A 34 -7.18 -11.81 2.67
CA ARG A 34 -7.23 -12.36 4.02
C ARG A 34 -5.96 -13.15 4.34
N GLY A 35 -5.37 -12.92 5.51
CA GLY A 35 -4.13 -13.55 5.97
C GLY A 35 -2.84 -12.88 5.49
N SER A 36 -2.91 -11.83 4.68
CA SER A 36 -1.72 -11.05 4.26
C SER A 36 -1.63 -9.66 4.89
N GLU A 37 -2.57 -9.30 5.76
CA GLU A 37 -2.57 -8.06 6.52
C GLU A 37 -1.23 -7.82 7.24
N PRO A 38 -0.57 -8.81 7.87
CA PRO A 38 0.73 -8.62 8.52
C PRO A 38 1.87 -8.24 7.58
N LEU A 39 1.71 -8.46 6.26
CA LEU A 39 2.68 -8.10 5.24
C LEU A 39 2.55 -6.65 4.79
N LEU A 40 1.45 -5.97 5.12
CA LEU A 40 1.22 -4.57 4.78
C LEU A 40 1.93 -3.64 5.79
N LYS A 41 3.26 -3.56 5.69
CA LYS A 41 4.11 -2.81 6.63
C LYS A 41 4.42 -1.39 6.15
N GLY A 42 4.50 -0.46 7.11
CA GLY A 42 5.01 0.90 6.86
C GLY A 42 4.05 1.84 6.13
N LEU A 43 2.75 1.52 6.09
CA LEU A 43 1.72 2.38 5.48
C LEU A 43 0.87 3.17 6.49
N GLY A 44 1.16 3.03 7.79
CA GLY A 44 0.43 3.69 8.89
C GLY A 44 -1.03 3.25 8.94
N ALA A 45 -1.31 2.21 9.74
CA ALA A 45 -2.66 1.90 10.21
C ALA A 45 -2.81 2.51 11.61
#